data_AF-A0A386R0V5-F1
#
_entry.id   AF-A0A386R0V5-F1
#
_cell.length_a   1.000
_cell.length_b   1.000
_cell.length_c   1.000
_cell.angle_alpha   90.00
_cell.angle_beta   90.00
_cell.angle_gamma   90.00
#
_symmetry.space_group_name_H-M   'P 1'
#
loop_
_entity.id
_entity.type
_entity.pdbx_description
1 polymer ?
#
loop_
_entity_poly.entity_id
_entity_poly.type
_entity_poly.pdbx_seq_one_letter_code
_entity_poly.pdbx_strand_id
1 'polypeptide(L)'
;MIDILIERESKLFSYEFCNNIEHINDILHQDFMEYGTSGRIYNKQQCINFLKDLKTDRNIEIHHASYRELSDNSWILNYISKDNDNNIVSNRTSIWIKEENTIQLLFHQGTEAFS
;
A
#
# COMPACT_ATOMS: atom_id res chain seq x y z
N MET A 1 13.97 2.53 -8.62
CA MET A 1 13.37 1.82 -7.46
C MET A 1 12.13 2.53 -6.97
N ILE A 2 12.20 3.81 -6.59
CA ILE A 2 11.01 4.57 -6.15
C ILE A 2 9.79 4.44 -7.08
N ASP A 3 9.99 4.54 -8.39
CA ASP A 3 8.89 4.41 -9.36
C ASP A 3 8.23 3.03 -9.32
N ILE A 4 9.01 1.98 -9.11
CA ILE A 4 8.51 0.60 -8.96
C ILE A 4 7.66 0.48 -7.69
N LEU A 5 8.12 1.07 -6.58
CA LEU A 5 7.37 1.04 -5.32
C LEU A 5 6.05 1.82 -5.43
N ILE A 6 6.07 3.00 -6.06
CA ILE A 6 4.87 3.82 -6.32
C ILE A 6 3.91 3.08 -7.26
N GLU A 7 4.41 2.45 -8.33
CA GLU A 7 3.58 1.68 -9.26
C GLU A 7 2.90 0.51 -8.53
N ARG A 8 3.66 -0.24 -7.72
CA ARG A 8 3.11 -1.36 -6.96
C ARG A 8 2.10 -0.91 -5.90
N GLU A 9 2.37 0.18 -5.19
CA GLU A 9 1.41 0.76 -4.25
C GLU A 9 0.11 1.18 -4.96
N SER A 10 0.23 1.84 -6.12
CA SER A 10 -0.92 2.34 -6.89
C SER A 10 -1.79 1.23 -7.46
N LYS A 11 -1.24 0.03 -7.74
CA LYS A 11 -2.03 -1.13 -8.18
C LYS A 11 -3.13 -1.50 -7.18
N LEU A 12 -2.88 -1.31 -5.89
CA LEU A 12 -3.89 -1.58 -4.85
C LEU A 12 -5.08 -0.61 -4.93
N PHE A 13 -4.98 0.52 -5.63
CA PHE A 13 -6.10 1.46 -5.81
C PHE A 13 -7.09 1.00 -6.88
N SER A 14 -6.69 0.09 -7.78
CA SER A 14 -7.54 -0.44 -8.84
C SER A 14 -8.41 -1.59 -8.34
N TYR A 15 -9.71 -1.45 -8.54
CA TYR A 15 -10.68 -2.54 -8.38
C TYR A 15 -10.38 -3.69 -9.32
N GLU A 16 -10.10 -3.42 -10.60
CA GLU A 16 -9.80 -4.47 -11.57
C GLU A 16 -8.61 -5.31 -11.10
N PHE A 17 -7.56 -4.66 -10.61
CA PHE A 17 -6.39 -5.34 -10.06
C PHE A 17 -6.75 -6.16 -8.81
N CYS A 18 -7.46 -5.55 -7.85
CA CYS A 18 -7.83 -6.17 -6.58
C CYS A 18 -8.87 -7.29 -6.69
N ASN A 19 -9.60 -7.36 -7.80
CA ASN A 19 -10.57 -8.42 -8.06
C ASN A 19 -9.89 -9.78 -8.36
N ASN A 20 -8.57 -9.80 -8.61
CA ASN A 20 -7.77 -11.02 -8.71
C ASN A 20 -6.95 -11.27 -7.44
N ILE A 21 -7.21 -12.38 -6.75
CA ILE A 21 -6.48 -12.76 -5.53
C ILE A 21 -5.00 -13.03 -5.78
N GLU A 22 -4.63 -13.55 -6.95
CA GLU A 22 -3.23 -13.83 -7.28
C GLU A 22 -2.43 -12.54 -7.40
N HIS A 23 -3.03 -11.49 -7.97
CA HIS A 23 -2.45 -10.16 -8.03
C HIS A 23 -2.20 -9.57 -6.64
N ILE A 24 -3.16 -9.69 -5.73
CA ILE A 24 -2.97 -9.21 -4.35
C ILE A 24 -1.89 -10.02 -3.64
N ASN A 25 -1.85 -11.34 -3.85
CA ASN A 25 -0.81 -12.20 -3.28
C ASN A 25 0.59 -11.95 -3.84
N ASP A 26 0.71 -11.47 -5.09
CA ASP A 26 1.98 -10.99 -5.65
C ASP A 26 2.47 -9.74 -4.91
N ILE A 27 1.56 -8.84 -4.52
CA ILE A 27 1.92 -7.59 -3.84
C ILE A 27 2.14 -7.76 -2.35
N LEU A 28 1.24 -8.43 -1.62
CA LEU A 28 1.30 -8.52 -0.17
C LEU A 28 2.19 -9.67 0.28
N HIS A 29 3.19 -9.37 1.11
CA HIS A 29 4.02 -10.37 1.75
C HIS A 29 3.18 -11.31 2.64
N GLN A 30 3.64 -12.53 2.91
CA GLN A 30 2.92 -13.47 3.80
C GLN A 30 2.69 -12.90 5.20
N ASP A 31 3.67 -12.15 5.72
CA ASP A 31 3.64 -11.51 7.04
C ASP A 31 3.15 -10.06 6.99
N PHE A 32 2.37 -9.70 5.95
CA PHE A 32 1.88 -8.33 5.79
C PHE A 32 1.03 -7.86 6.98
N MET A 33 1.30 -6.63 7.41
CA MET A 33 0.54 -5.91 8.43
C MET A 33 0.25 -4.46 8.01
N GLU A 34 -0.98 -4.00 8.23
CA GLU A 34 -1.40 -2.61 7.99
C GLU A 34 -1.94 -1.96 9.26
N TYR A 35 -1.50 -0.73 9.51
CA TYR A 35 -2.00 0.14 10.57
C TYR A 35 -2.83 1.24 9.89
N GLY A 36 -4.15 1.06 9.90
CA GLY A 36 -5.06 1.97 9.22
C GLY A 36 -5.16 3.31 9.92
N THR A 37 -5.62 4.33 9.20
CA THR A 37 -5.88 5.68 9.77
C THR A 37 -6.87 5.67 10.93
N SER A 38 -7.73 4.65 11.00
CA SER A 38 -8.66 4.42 12.12
C SER A 38 -7.98 3.91 13.41
N GLY A 39 -6.68 3.61 13.37
CA GLY A 39 -5.97 2.93 14.46
C GLY A 39 -6.19 1.43 14.53
N ARG A 40 -7.03 0.85 13.64
CA ARG A 40 -7.17 -0.60 13.52
C ARG A 40 -5.94 -1.20 12.86
N ILE A 41 -5.59 -2.40 13.32
CA ILE A 41 -4.51 -3.22 12.77
C ILE A 41 -5.13 -4.33 11.92
N TYR A 42 -4.63 -4.50 10.70
CA TYR A 42 -5.08 -5.48 9.73
C TYR A 42 -3.92 -6.39 9.36
N ASN A 43 -4.16 -7.70 9.38
CA ASN A 43 -3.24 -8.66 8.77
C ASN A 43 -3.53 -8.83 7.26
N LYS A 44 -2.69 -9.61 6.57
CA LYS A 44 -2.87 -9.97 5.15
C LYS A 44 -4.28 -10.39 4.78
N GLN A 45 -4.87 -11.35 5.50
CA GLN A 45 -6.19 -11.88 5.15
C GLN A 45 -7.30 -10.84 5.30
N GLN A 46 -7.23 -10.01 6.35
CA GLN A 46 -8.18 -8.93 6.57
C GLN A 46 -8.06 -7.85 5.49
N CYS A 47 -6.84 -7.49 5.08
CA CYS A 47 -6.58 -6.56 3.99
C CYS A 47 -7.10 -7.12 2.65
N ILE A 48 -6.82 -8.38 2.34
CA ILE A 48 -7.35 -9.07 1.15
C ILE A 48 -8.88 -9.01 1.10
N ASN A 49 -9.55 -9.31 2.22
CA ASN A 49 -11.00 -9.29 2.27
C ASN A 49 -11.54 -7.87 1.98
N PHE A 50 -10.92 -6.85 2.58
CA PHE A 50 -11.27 -5.45 2.30
C PHE A 50 -11.07 -5.07 0.82
N LEU A 51 -9.92 -5.45 0.23
CA LEU A 51 -9.61 -5.14 -1.16
C LEU A 51 -10.54 -5.85 -2.16
N LYS A 52 -10.97 -7.07 -1.85
CA LYS A 52 -11.94 -7.81 -2.68
C LYS A 52 -13.36 -7.23 -2.63
N ASP A 53 -13.68 -6.54 -1.54
CA ASP A 53 -15.00 -5.93 -1.37
C ASP A 53 -15.15 -4.60 -2.10
N LEU A 54 -14.05 -4.05 -2.66
CA LEU A 54 -14.08 -2.88 -3.53
C LEU A 54 -15.09 -3.06 -4.67
N LYS A 55 -15.76 -1.97 -5.05
CA LYS A 55 -16.77 -1.95 -6.12
C LYS A 55 -16.36 -1.11 -7.32
N THR A 56 -15.41 -0.21 -7.11
CA THR A 56 -14.88 0.73 -8.10
C THR A 56 -13.42 0.98 -7.79
N ASP A 57 -12.69 1.48 -8.79
CA ASP A 57 -11.37 2.05 -8.55
C ASP A 57 -11.45 3.16 -7.50
N ARG A 58 -10.40 3.30 -6.71
CA ARG A 58 -10.26 4.36 -5.71
C ARG A 58 -9.51 5.53 -6.32
N ASN A 59 -10.07 6.73 -6.23
CA ASN A 59 -9.43 7.94 -6.75
C ASN A 59 -8.40 8.48 -5.74
N ILE A 60 -7.26 7.78 -5.64
CA ILE A 60 -6.18 8.11 -4.72
C ILE A 60 -4.95 8.56 -5.51
N GLU A 61 -4.43 9.74 -5.17
CA GLU A 61 -3.19 10.28 -5.71
C GLU A 61 -2.04 10.15 -4.69
N ILE A 62 -0.84 9.86 -5.20
CA ILE A 62 0.40 9.81 -4.41
C ILE A 62 1.20 11.09 -4.67
N HIS A 63 1.51 11.82 -3.60
CA HIS A 63 2.30 13.05 -3.63
C HIS A 63 3.52 12.97 -2.73
N HIS A 64 4.52 13.80 -3.03
CA HIS A 64 5.71 14.00 -2.17
C HIS A 64 6.39 12.69 -1.76
N ALA A 65 6.42 11.72 -2.68
CA ALA A 65 7.03 10.42 -2.42
C ALA A 65 8.54 10.54 -2.23
N SER A 66 9.04 9.86 -1.21
CA SER A 66 10.46 9.70 -0.93
C SER A 66 10.71 8.28 -0.47
N TYR A 67 11.88 7.73 -0.79
CA TYR A 67 12.23 6.37 -0.39
C TYR A 67 13.64 6.31 0.17
N ARG A 68 13.91 5.30 0.98
CA ARG A 68 15.25 4.94 1.44
C ARG A 68 15.43 3.44 1.39
N GLU A 69 16.65 3.00 1.10
CA GLU A 69 17.04 1.60 1.26
C GLU A 69 17.29 1.33 2.75
N LEU A 70 16.72 0.24 3.26
CA LEU A 70 16.99 -0.27 4.61
C LEU A 70 18.04 -1.39 4.57
N SER A 71 18.10 -2.09 3.43
CA SER A 71 19.13 -3.06 3.06
C SER A 71 19.14 -3.24 1.54
N ASP A 72 20.03 -4.08 1.01
CA ASP A 72 20.09 -4.43 -0.43
C ASP A 72 18.75 -4.96 -0.99
N ASN A 73 17.89 -5.50 -0.12
CA ASN A 73 16.62 -6.13 -0.48
C ASN A 73 15.41 -5.54 0.26
N SER A 74 15.54 -4.36 0.88
CA SER A 74 14.40 -3.74 1.56
C SER A 74 14.40 -2.23 1.48
N TRP A 75 13.21 -1.65 1.38
CA TRP A 75 12.99 -0.23 1.18
C TRP A 75 11.87 0.28 2.06
N ILE A 76 12.00 1.52 2.53
CA ILE A 76 10.91 2.28 3.10
C ILE A 76 10.49 3.36 2.10
N LEU A 77 9.18 3.50 1.89
CA LEU A 77 8.54 4.52 1.08
C LEU A 77 7.67 5.39 1.99
N ASN A 78 7.88 6.69 1.94
CA ASN A 78 7.05 7.68 2.64
C ASN A 78 6.42 8.61 1.60
N TYR A 79 5.12 8.82 1.70
CA TYR A 79 4.38 9.65 0.75
C TYR A 79 3.11 10.21 1.38
N ILE A 80 2.48 11.17 0.70
CA ILE A 80 1.16 11.69 1.05
C ILE A 80 0.15 11.08 0.09
N SER A 81 -0.86 10.40 0.62
CA SER A 81 -2.02 9.97 -0.18
C SER A 81 -3.14 10.98 -0.08
N LYS A 82 -3.73 11.36 -1.20
CA LYS A 82 -4.96 12.14 -1.26
C LYS A 82 -6.07 11.29 -1.85
N ASP A 83 -7.05 10.91 -1.02
CA ASP A 83 -8.28 10.26 -1.44
C ASP A 83 -9.28 11.35 -1.85
N ASN A 84 -9.46 11.52 -3.16
CA ASN A 84 -10.32 12.55 -3.73
C ASN A 84 -11.82 12.24 -3.54
N ASP A 85 -12.18 10.97 -3.34
CA ASP A 85 -13.57 10.55 -3.16
C ASP A 85 -14.06 10.91 -1.74
N ASN A 86 -13.19 10.74 -0.74
CA ASN A 86 -13.50 11.02 0.66
C ASN A 86 -12.95 12.36 1.17
N ASN A 87 -12.16 13.06 0.35
CA ASN A 87 -11.42 14.27 0.71
C ASN A 87 -10.52 14.07 1.95
N ILE A 88 -9.87 12.91 2.02
CA ILE A 88 -8.97 12.54 3.12
C ILE A 88 -7.52 12.62 2.63
N VAL A 89 -6.70 13.34 3.39
CA VAL A 89 -5.24 13.37 3.18
C VAL A 89 -4.59 12.54 4.27
N SER A 90 -3.61 11.70 3.93
CA SER A 90 -2.90 10.88 4.91
C SER A 90 -1.42 10.82 4.61
N ASN A 91 -0.62 10.88 5.67
CA ASN A 91 0.78 10.49 5.63
C ASN A 91 0.84 8.96 5.60
N ARG A 92 1.53 8.43 4.59
CA ARG A 92 1.67 6.99 4.37
C ARG A 92 3.12 6.57 4.53
N THR A 93 3.30 5.40 5.13
CA THR A 93 4.58 4.72 5.20
C THR A 93 4.38 3.28 4.76
N SER A 94 5.16 2.83 3.80
CA SER A 94 5.24 1.42 3.42
C SER A 94 6.66 0.87 3.52
N ILE A 95 6.78 -0.38 3.93
CA ILE A 95 8.03 -1.14 3.91
C ILE A 95 7.87 -2.26 2.91
N TRP A 96 8.81 -2.32 1.98
CA TRP A 96 8.86 -3.29 0.90
C TRP A 96 10.09 -4.16 1.06
N ILE A 97 9.94 -5.44 0.80
CA ILE A 97 11.03 -6.41 0.82
C ILE A 97 11.08 -7.15 -0.51
N LYS A 98 12.29 -7.50 -0.95
CA LYS A 98 12.51 -8.37 -2.10
C LYS A 98 12.92 -9.75 -1.61
N GLU A 99 12.08 -10.73 -1.88
CA GLU A 99 12.40 -12.14 -1.68
C GLU A 99 12.48 -12.79 -3.06
N GLU A 100 13.59 -13.50 -3.32
CA GLU A 100 13.92 -14.04 -4.64
C GLU A 100 13.87 -12.94 -5.74
N ASN A 101 12.80 -12.93 -6.54
CA ASN A 101 12.59 -11.98 -7.63
C ASN A 101 11.31 -11.14 -7.48
N THR A 102 10.64 -11.20 -6.33
CA THR A 102 9.37 -10.50 -6.10
C THR A 102 9.54 -9.43 -5.03
N ILE A 103 9.07 -8.21 -5.31
CA ILE A 103 9.04 -7.10 -4.35
C ILE A 103 7.66 -7.09 -3.70
N GLN A 104 7.59 -7.31 -2.39
CA GLN A 104 6.33 -7.43 -1.66
C GLN A 104 6.24 -6.40 -0.53
N LEU A 105 5.02 -5.93 -0.31
CA LEU A 105 4.68 -5.02 0.77
C LEU A 105 4.64 -5.83 2.06
N LEU A 106 5.56 -5.53 2.99
CA LEU A 106 5.64 -6.16 4.30
C LEU A 106 4.82 -5.39 5.34
N PHE A 107 4.83 -4.06 5.27
CA PHE A 107 4.15 -3.23 6.26
C PHE A 107 3.59 -1.98 5.60
N HIS A 108 2.40 -1.57 6.04
CA HIS A 108 1.77 -0.31 5.64
C HIS A 108 1.23 0.43 6.85
N GLN A 109 1.32 1.76 6.85
CA GLN A 109 0.66 2.60 7.82
C GLN A 109 0.10 3.84 7.15
N GLY A 110 -1.12 4.20 7.54
CA GLY A 110 -1.69 5.52 7.27
C GLY A 110 -1.95 6.29 8.56
N THR A 111 -1.63 7.57 8.56
CA THR A 111 -2.07 8.52 9.59
C THR A 111 -2.67 9.71 8.89
N GLU A 112 -3.90 10.08 9.28
CA GLU A 112 -4.56 11.25 8.71
C GLU A 112 -3.67 12.48 8.90
N ALA A 113 -3.44 13.22 7.82
CA ALA A 113 -2.67 14.45 7.89
C ALA A 113 -3.55 15.52 8.56
N PHE A 114 -2.99 16.29 9.48
CA PHE A 114 -3.70 17.44 10.03
C PHE A 114 -4.08 18.40 8.90
N SER A 115 -5.31 18.90 8.96
CA SER A 115 -5.81 19.98 8.11
C SER A 115 -5.27 21.34 8.54
#